data_AF-A0A817VKT5-F1
#
_entry.id   AF-A0A817VKT5-F1
#
_cell.length_a   1.000
_cell.length_b   1.000
_cell.length_c   1.000
_cell.angle_alpha   90.00
_cell.angle_beta   90.00
_cell.angle_gamma   90.00
#
_symmetry.space_group_name_H-M   'P 1'
#
loop_
_entity.id
_entity.type
_entity.pdbx_description
1 polymer ?
#
loop_
_entity_poly.entity_id
_entity_poly.type
_entity_poly.pdbx_seq_one_letter_code
_entity_poly.pdbx_strand_id
1 'polypeptide(L)'
;MVSGYVNNHNNPDAYTNAMQGQVLLNGSQVPKIIWNQIKILIISNKDEFDIERDMLVTETLPKLQQYFLTQGIYVYFIDCNLNWNFDLSKNPYHILRYMKELKDAYQTSTGHFLLTFVGNKYGQIVLPIELSTIDFHNIKNSASDLGKDIKLLEEWYLLDDKLSPPMYKLKDPDENFSTIPSRSISTYDINSCENQEWNEAYFNLVDLFLSVLNEKSNMKSMHDIQLLSYVEMLFNYSIKLSPSGSMCILRQLDGLNEKSKGNESYIDLLSGGRLDKIRQEKLKRFRESIINKLSNNNDNKNDFKIEDNRTILNIPWKDNGEFQSDDSDYQRYLRTLNASIFLRIKSLNQHFNDLSILNHYKNSEQILYNEILVHLTYYSKYSSYTCLGFDYFINNNYSFKQWLTLANTTEHYPFMIFGSRASGKTLLCTKIVQYLLNSLEKNVSCIIRYFNLTTKSRNIVEIFSSICTQMCSFEHIPKLNNEQEINYIEYYQLVIENLSKIQKPFILMIDGIEEISPTTQHVSSIGFYQALLQLLPPKVISFH
;
A
#
# COMPACT_ATOMS: atom_id res chain seq x y z
N MET A 1 15.11 6.96 -14.81
CA MET A 1 16.27 6.49 -14.01
C MET A 1 15.72 5.73 -12.82
N VAL A 2 15.85 4.41 -12.85
CA VAL A 2 15.36 3.51 -11.80
C VAL A 2 16.27 3.69 -10.59
N SER A 3 15.79 4.36 -9.54
CA SER A 3 16.45 4.31 -8.24
C SER A 3 16.36 2.87 -7.75
N GLY A 4 17.48 2.15 -7.79
CA GLY A 4 17.62 0.86 -7.13
C GLY A 4 17.29 1.05 -5.66
N TYR A 5 16.12 0.58 -5.24
CA TYR A 5 15.75 0.46 -3.84
C TYR A 5 16.64 -0.63 -3.25
N VAL A 6 17.77 -0.23 -2.68
CA VAL A 6 18.56 -1.11 -1.81
C VAL A 6 17.63 -1.51 -0.66
N ASN A 7 17.49 -2.81 -0.44
CA ASN A 7 16.74 -3.39 0.68
C ASN A 7 17.38 -2.94 2.01
N ASN A 8 16.96 -1.80 2.55
CA ASN A 8 17.35 -1.29 3.88
C ASN A 8 16.75 -2.11 5.04
N HIS A 9 16.38 -3.38 4.81
CA HIS A 9 15.84 -4.25 5.87
C HIS A 9 16.88 -4.57 6.96
N ASN A 10 18.18 -4.38 6.67
CA ASN A 10 19.28 -4.96 7.46
C ASN A 10 20.33 -3.93 7.91
N ASN A 11 19.96 -2.69 8.24
CA ASN A 11 20.92 -1.76 8.84
C ASN A 11 20.77 -1.74 10.37
N PRO A 12 21.62 -2.47 11.14
CA PRO A 12 21.58 -2.46 12.62
C PRO A 12 21.81 -1.06 13.19
N ASP A 13 22.52 -0.21 12.46
CA ASP A 13 22.69 1.18 12.82
C ASP A 13 21.34 1.92 12.72
N ALA A 14 20.47 1.59 11.77
CA ALA A 14 19.18 2.27 11.63
C ALA A 14 18.19 1.96 12.77
N TYR A 15 18.19 0.73 13.28
CA TYR A 15 17.43 0.40 14.50
C TYR A 15 17.96 1.19 15.69
N THR A 16 19.28 1.09 15.91
CA THR A 16 19.95 1.75 17.03
C THR A 16 19.76 3.26 16.97
N ASN A 17 19.95 3.87 15.81
CA ASN A 17 19.78 5.30 15.58
C ASN A 17 18.34 5.75 15.86
N ALA A 18 17.33 5.04 15.35
CA ALA A 18 15.94 5.41 15.63
C ALA A 18 15.61 5.31 17.13
N MET A 19 16.07 4.26 17.81
CA MET A 19 15.86 4.08 19.25
C MET A 19 16.63 5.12 20.08
N GLN A 20 17.83 5.53 19.63
CA GLN A 20 18.64 6.62 20.20
C GLN A 20 18.11 8.04 19.87
N GLY A 21 17.03 8.15 19.09
CA GLY A 21 16.48 9.44 18.64
C GLY A 21 17.38 10.16 17.63
N GLN A 22 18.29 9.46 16.97
CA GLN A 22 19.09 9.99 15.87
C GLN A 22 18.23 9.98 14.59
N VAL A 23 17.57 11.10 14.32
CA VAL A 23 16.74 11.27 13.12
C VAL A 23 17.67 11.55 11.93
N LEU A 24 17.76 10.60 11.01
CA LEU A 24 18.56 10.76 9.78
C LEU A 24 17.91 11.81 8.88
N LEU A 25 18.69 12.82 8.48
CA LEU A 25 18.23 13.99 7.71
C LEU A 25 17.70 13.65 6.32
N ASN A 26 18.06 12.48 5.78
CA ASN A 26 17.68 12.04 4.44
C ASN A 26 16.68 10.87 4.52
N GLY A 27 15.47 11.11 4.04
CA GLY A 27 14.38 10.12 4.02
C GLY A 27 14.68 8.78 3.34
N SER A 28 15.71 8.74 2.50
CA SER A 28 16.22 7.51 1.86
C SER A 28 16.83 6.49 2.83
N GLN A 29 17.01 6.86 4.11
CA GLN A 29 17.62 6.02 5.13
C GLN A 29 16.62 5.51 6.19
N VAL A 30 15.33 5.87 6.10
CA VAL A 30 14.31 5.36 7.03
C VAL A 30 14.02 3.89 6.67
N PRO A 31 14.17 2.93 7.59
CA PRO A 31 13.82 1.54 7.36
C PRO A 31 12.34 1.37 7.01
N LYS A 32 12.02 0.35 6.20
CA LYS A 32 10.62 0.00 5.93
C LYS A 32 9.92 -0.41 7.23
N ILE A 33 8.75 0.14 7.47
CA ILE A 33 7.88 -0.24 8.60
C ILE A 33 7.57 -1.73 8.47
N ILE A 34 7.80 -2.48 9.55
CA ILE A 34 7.35 -3.86 9.66
C ILE A 34 5.95 -3.80 10.24
N TRP A 35 4.97 -4.07 9.40
CA TRP A 35 3.57 -4.10 9.81
C TRP A 35 3.20 -5.42 10.47
N ASN A 36 2.45 -5.36 11.55
CA ASN A 36 1.84 -6.53 12.19
C ASN A 36 0.62 -7.05 11.40
N GLN A 37 0.58 -6.85 10.09
CA GLN A 37 -0.51 -7.32 9.23
C GLN A 37 0.01 -7.80 7.89
N ILE A 38 -0.64 -8.83 7.36
CA ILE A 38 -0.49 -9.35 6.01
C ILE A 38 -1.80 -9.08 5.27
N LYS A 39 -1.79 -8.17 4.31
CA LYS A 39 -2.93 -7.87 3.43
C LYS A 39 -2.62 -8.37 2.04
N ILE A 40 -3.31 -9.43 1.62
CA ILE A 40 -3.14 -10.02 0.29
C ILE A 40 -4.36 -9.69 -0.56
N LEU A 41 -4.11 -8.95 -1.64
CA LEU A 41 -5.11 -8.70 -2.67
C LEU A 41 -5.25 -9.94 -3.56
N ILE A 42 -6.47 -10.43 -3.75
CA ILE A 42 -6.77 -11.56 -4.62
C ILE A 42 -7.22 -11.04 -5.98
N ILE A 43 -6.60 -11.54 -7.05
CA ILE A 43 -6.93 -11.16 -8.42
C ILE A 43 -7.17 -12.41 -9.26
N SER A 44 -8.32 -12.48 -9.90
CA SER A 44 -8.68 -13.56 -10.83
C SER A 44 -9.70 -13.07 -11.85
N ASN A 45 -9.90 -13.85 -12.92
CA ASN A 45 -11.13 -13.80 -13.69
C ASN A 45 -12.29 -14.22 -12.78
N LYS A 46 -13.36 -13.42 -12.74
CA LYS A 46 -14.50 -13.61 -11.83
C LYS A 46 -15.15 -14.98 -12.05
N ASP A 47 -15.56 -15.25 -13.29
CA ASP A 47 -16.29 -16.47 -13.69
C ASP A 47 -15.49 -17.77 -13.54
N GLU A 48 -14.17 -17.69 -13.40
CA GLU A 48 -13.29 -18.84 -13.56
C GLU A 48 -12.88 -19.50 -12.23
N PHE A 49 -12.85 -18.74 -11.13
CA PHE A 49 -12.22 -19.11 -9.86
C PHE A 49 -13.15 -18.96 -8.66
N ASP A 50 -14.47 -19.06 -8.84
CA ASP A 50 -15.44 -18.89 -7.74
C ASP A 50 -15.19 -19.86 -6.58
N ILE A 51 -14.94 -21.14 -6.88
CA ILE A 51 -14.77 -22.17 -5.86
C ILE A 51 -13.42 -22.04 -5.15
N GLU A 52 -12.34 -21.72 -5.87
CA GLU A 52 -11.05 -21.45 -5.27
C GLU A 52 -11.11 -20.22 -4.35
N ARG A 53 -11.84 -19.17 -4.75
CA ARG A 53 -12.03 -17.97 -3.93
C ARG A 53 -12.88 -18.25 -2.69
N ASP A 54 -13.92 -19.08 -2.81
CA ASP A 54 -14.67 -19.56 -1.65
C ASP A 54 -13.76 -20.32 -0.66
N MET A 55 -12.97 -21.27 -1.16
CA MET A 55 -12.00 -22.02 -0.36
C MET A 55 -10.97 -21.12 0.34
N LEU A 56 -10.56 -20.01 -0.28
CA LEU A 56 -9.68 -19.04 0.37
C LEU A 56 -10.30 -18.43 1.62
N VAL A 57 -11.59 -18.09 1.57
CA VAL A 57 -12.31 -17.45 2.67
C VAL A 57 -12.72 -18.48 3.73
N THR A 58 -13.21 -19.65 3.31
CA THR A 58 -13.78 -20.66 4.20
C THR A 58 -12.73 -21.54 4.87
N GLU A 59 -11.58 -21.78 4.22
CA GLU A 59 -10.54 -22.66 4.75
C GLU A 59 -9.16 -22.03 4.92
N THR A 60 -8.64 -21.36 3.88
CA THR A 60 -7.24 -20.91 3.87
C THR A 60 -7.00 -19.76 4.84
N LEU A 61 -7.84 -18.72 4.78
CA LEU A 61 -7.75 -17.54 5.62
C LEU A 61 -7.87 -17.87 7.12
N PRO A 62 -8.86 -18.66 7.59
CA PRO A 62 -8.94 -19.07 8.99
C PRO A 62 -7.69 -19.79 9.50
N LYS A 63 -7.12 -20.71 8.69
CA LYS A 63 -5.88 -21.43 9.06
C LYS A 63 -4.68 -20.48 9.17
N LEU A 64 -4.55 -19.53 8.23
CA LEU A 64 -3.51 -18.51 8.28
C LEU A 64 -3.67 -17.59 9.49
N GLN A 65 -4.89 -17.12 9.76
CA GLN A 65 -5.20 -16.29 10.91
C GLN A 65 -4.88 -17.02 12.21
N GLN A 66 -5.28 -18.29 12.36
CA GLN A 66 -4.95 -19.09 13.54
C GLN A 66 -3.44 -19.22 13.74
N TYR A 67 -2.68 -19.47 12.67
CA TYR A 67 -1.22 -19.59 12.74
C TYR A 67 -0.55 -18.26 13.10
N PHE A 68 -0.87 -17.18 12.38
CA PHE A 68 -0.21 -15.88 12.53
C PHE A 68 -0.67 -15.07 13.74
N LEU A 69 -1.86 -15.36 14.29
CA LEU A 69 -2.32 -14.73 15.52
C LEU A 69 -1.39 -15.07 16.70
N THR A 70 -0.82 -16.28 16.73
CA THR A 70 0.20 -16.65 17.73
C THR A 70 1.47 -15.81 17.65
N GLN A 71 1.71 -15.19 16.50
CA GLN A 71 2.83 -14.29 16.23
C GLN A 71 2.43 -12.81 16.32
N GLY A 72 1.17 -12.51 16.69
CA GLY A 72 0.64 -11.14 16.75
C GLY A 72 0.46 -10.47 15.39
N ILE A 73 0.35 -11.26 14.31
CA ILE A 73 0.19 -10.78 12.93
C ILE A 73 -1.25 -11.03 12.46
N TYR A 74 -1.89 -9.99 11.95
CA TYR A 74 -3.25 -10.05 11.42
C TYR A 74 -3.24 -10.32 9.91
N VAL A 75 -3.93 -11.37 9.45
CA VAL A 75 -4.00 -11.70 8.03
C VAL A 75 -5.36 -11.34 7.46
N TYR A 76 -5.34 -10.65 6.31
CA TYR A 76 -6.51 -10.21 5.57
C TYR A 76 -6.38 -10.61 4.10
N PHE A 77 -7.44 -11.23 3.58
CA PHE A 77 -7.64 -11.36 2.15
C PHE A 77 -8.61 -10.29 1.67
N ILE A 78 -8.20 -9.58 0.64
CA ILE A 78 -9.01 -8.56 -0.02
C ILE A 78 -9.36 -9.14 -1.39
N ASP A 79 -10.53 -9.76 -1.51
CA ASP A 79 -11.08 -10.15 -2.80
C ASP A 79 -12.11 -9.10 -3.20
N CYS A 80 -11.75 -8.18 -4.09
CA CYS A 80 -12.71 -7.15 -4.49
C CYS A 80 -13.74 -7.62 -5.52
N ASN A 81 -13.71 -8.88 -5.98
CA ASN A 81 -14.86 -9.48 -6.65
C ASN A 81 -15.96 -9.90 -5.65
N LEU A 82 -15.61 -10.11 -4.38
CA LEU A 82 -16.56 -10.39 -3.29
C LEU A 82 -16.90 -9.12 -2.49
N ASN A 83 -15.90 -8.25 -2.27
CA ASN A 83 -16.02 -7.13 -1.34
C ASN A 83 -16.58 -5.86 -1.98
N TRP A 84 -16.61 -5.76 -3.32
CA TRP A 84 -17.09 -4.56 -4.01
C TRP A 84 -18.36 -4.85 -4.81
N ASN A 85 -19.24 -3.85 -4.86
CA ASN A 85 -20.55 -3.95 -5.51
C ASN A 85 -20.50 -3.72 -7.03
N PHE A 86 -19.32 -3.74 -7.65
CA PHE A 86 -19.16 -3.48 -9.09
C PHE A 86 -18.19 -4.46 -9.73
N ASP A 87 -18.46 -4.81 -10.99
CA ASP A 87 -17.67 -5.76 -11.75
C ASP A 87 -16.50 -5.05 -12.45
N LEU A 88 -15.27 -5.46 -12.14
CA LEU A 88 -14.05 -4.91 -12.73
C LEU A 88 -14.02 -5.00 -14.25
N SER A 89 -14.60 -6.07 -14.81
CA SER A 89 -14.60 -6.29 -16.25
C SER A 89 -15.45 -5.25 -16.98
N LYS A 90 -16.35 -4.55 -16.28
CA LYS A 90 -17.32 -3.66 -16.90
C LYS A 90 -16.85 -2.21 -17.03
N ASN A 91 -15.89 -1.73 -16.24
CA ASN A 91 -15.42 -0.33 -16.34
C ASN A 91 -13.88 -0.21 -16.15
N PRO A 92 -13.13 0.29 -17.16
CA PRO A 92 -11.68 0.53 -17.04
C PRO A 92 -11.27 1.41 -15.86
N TYR A 93 -12.10 2.39 -15.46
CA TYR A 93 -11.80 3.29 -14.35
C TYR A 93 -11.72 2.57 -12.99
N HIS A 94 -12.41 1.44 -12.84
CA HIS A 94 -12.35 0.63 -11.62
C HIS A 94 -10.95 0.03 -11.36
N ILE A 95 -10.15 -0.17 -12.41
CA ILE A 95 -8.78 -0.70 -12.28
C ILE A 95 -7.88 0.28 -11.54
N LEU A 96 -8.10 1.59 -11.69
CA LEU A 96 -7.36 2.61 -10.94
C LEU A 96 -7.56 2.46 -9.43
N ARG A 97 -8.76 2.03 -8.99
CA ARG A 97 -9.04 1.73 -7.58
C ARG A 97 -8.27 0.51 -7.10
N TYR A 98 -8.18 -0.55 -7.91
CA TYR A 98 -7.36 -1.73 -7.59
C TYR A 98 -5.88 -1.42 -7.54
N MET A 99 -5.36 -0.63 -8.48
CA MET A 99 -3.96 -0.19 -8.47
C MET A 99 -3.63 0.56 -7.18
N LYS A 100 -4.57 1.37 -6.67
CA LYS A 100 -4.44 2.06 -5.38
C LYS A 100 -4.47 1.07 -4.21
N GLU A 101 -5.45 0.18 -4.15
CA GLU A 101 -5.55 -0.82 -3.06
C GLU A 101 -4.33 -1.75 -3.04
N LEU A 102 -3.83 -2.16 -4.20
CA LEU A 102 -2.63 -2.98 -4.36
C LEU A 102 -1.39 -2.24 -3.85
N LYS A 103 -1.27 -0.94 -4.15
CA LYS A 103 -0.21 -0.08 -3.62
C LYS A 103 -0.32 0.09 -2.11
N ASP A 104 -1.53 0.27 -1.59
CA ASP A 104 -1.79 0.40 -0.15
C ASP A 104 -1.49 -0.91 0.58
N ALA A 105 -1.82 -2.07 0.00
CA ALA A 105 -1.43 -3.39 0.50
C ALA A 105 0.10 -3.54 0.51
N TYR A 106 0.79 -3.21 -0.58
CA TYR A 106 2.26 -3.22 -0.63
C TYR A 106 2.91 -2.29 0.43
N GLN A 107 2.29 -1.14 0.72
CA GLN A 107 2.80 -0.17 1.69
C GLN A 107 2.49 -0.52 3.14
N THR A 108 1.39 -1.23 3.40
CA THR A 108 0.85 -1.49 4.74
C THR A 108 0.88 -2.96 5.17
N SER A 109 1.45 -3.85 4.34
CA SER A 109 1.56 -5.28 4.60
C SER A 109 3.02 -5.71 4.79
N THR A 110 3.22 -6.77 5.57
CA THR A 110 4.45 -7.58 5.53
C THR A 110 4.25 -8.81 4.66
N GLY A 111 5.33 -9.35 4.10
CA GLY A 111 5.28 -10.56 3.28
C GLY A 111 4.60 -10.36 1.92
N HIS A 112 3.79 -11.35 1.51
CA HIS A 112 3.02 -11.30 0.28
C HIS A 112 1.93 -10.23 0.37
N PHE A 113 1.71 -9.50 -0.71
CA PHE A 113 0.65 -8.50 -0.82
C PHE A 113 -0.31 -8.77 -1.99
N LEU A 114 0.00 -9.76 -2.83
CA LEU A 114 -0.80 -10.15 -3.98
C LEU A 114 -0.84 -11.66 -4.16
N LEU A 115 -2.01 -12.18 -4.48
CA LEU A 115 -2.26 -13.53 -4.99
C LEU A 115 -3.04 -13.43 -6.31
N THR A 116 -2.41 -13.83 -7.42
CA THR A 116 -3.05 -13.85 -8.75
C THR A 116 -3.37 -15.27 -9.19
N PHE A 117 -4.61 -15.51 -9.60
CA PHE A 117 -5.04 -16.72 -10.29
C PHE A 117 -5.11 -16.49 -11.80
N VAL A 118 -4.48 -17.38 -12.55
CA VAL A 118 -4.54 -17.38 -14.02
C VAL A 118 -4.89 -18.78 -14.48
N GLY A 119 -6.01 -18.89 -15.19
CA GLY A 119 -6.54 -20.15 -15.68
C GLY A 119 -6.48 -20.24 -17.21
N ASN A 120 -7.49 -20.84 -17.81
CA ASN A 120 -7.60 -21.10 -19.25
C ASN A 120 -8.31 -19.96 -20.01
N LYS A 121 -8.85 -18.97 -19.28
CA LYS A 121 -9.46 -17.75 -19.81
C LYS A 121 -8.49 -16.57 -19.67
N TYR A 122 -8.30 -15.79 -20.73
CA TYR A 122 -7.57 -14.53 -20.67
C TYR A 122 -8.40 -13.43 -19.99
N GLY A 123 -9.70 -13.41 -20.30
CA GLY A 123 -10.66 -12.48 -19.73
C GLY A 123 -10.77 -11.16 -20.48
N GLN A 124 -11.41 -10.20 -19.84
CA GLN A 124 -11.75 -8.92 -20.45
C GLN A 124 -10.51 -8.05 -20.67
N ILE A 125 -10.37 -7.55 -21.90
CA ILE A 125 -9.33 -6.59 -22.29
C ILE A 125 -9.75 -5.21 -21.82
N VAL A 126 -8.78 -4.48 -21.28
CA VAL A 126 -8.97 -3.14 -20.75
C VAL A 126 -8.66 -2.11 -21.82
N LEU A 127 -9.63 -1.22 -22.10
CA LEU A 127 -9.41 -0.10 -22.99
C LEU A 127 -8.55 0.98 -22.32
N PRO A 128 -7.68 1.69 -23.07
CA PRO A 128 -6.90 2.79 -22.53
C PRO A 128 -7.83 3.92 -22.10
N ILE A 129 -7.68 4.39 -20.86
CA ILE A 129 -8.46 5.51 -20.32
C ILE A 129 -8.04 6.82 -20.97
N GLU A 130 -6.75 6.96 -21.30
CA GLU A 130 -6.16 8.16 -21.90
C GLU A 130 -5.40 7.78 -23.17
N LEU A 131 -5.55 8.60 -24.20
CA LEU A 131 -4.85 8.48 -25.48
C LEU A 131 -4.26 9.83 -25.88
N SER A 132 -3.03 9.81 -26.41
CA SER A 132 -2.47 11.01 -27.02
C SER A 132 -3.29 11.41 -28.27
N THR A 133 -3.26 12.69 -28.64
CA THR A 133 -3.92 13.16 -29.86
C THR A 133 -3.42 12.43 -31.10
N ILE A 134 -2.11 12.14 -31.15
CA ILE A 134 -1.45 11.40 -32.24
C ILE A 134 -2.02 9.98 -32.30
N ASP A 135 -2.07 9.28 -31.16
CA ASP A 135 -2.55 7.90 -31.11
C ASP A 135 -4.03 7.79 -31.47
N PHE A 136 -4.87 8.70 -30.96
CA PHE A 136 -6.29 8.74 -31.29
C PHE A 136 -6.52 8.89 -32.80
N HIS A 137 -5.84 9.84 -33.44
CA HIS A 137 -5.95 10.05 -34.88
C HIS A 137 -5.41 8.86 -35.68
N ASN A 138 -4.31 8.24 -35.23
CA ASN A 138 -3.78 7.02 -35.86
C ASN A 138 -4.76 5.84 -35.77
N ILE A 139 -5.38 5.63 -34.62
CA ILE A 139 -6.40 4.58 -34.42
C ILE A 139 -7.60 4.87 -35.32
N LYS A 140 -8.10 6.11 -35.32
CA LYS A 140 -9.22 6.55 -36.14
C LYS A 140 -9.00 6.33 -37.63
N ASN A 141 -7.86 6.77 -38.16
CA ASN A 141 -7.53 6.60 -39.58
C ASN A 141 -7.43 5.11 -39.94
N SER A 142 -6.75 4.32 -39.09
CA SER A 142 -6.61 2.88 -39.31
C SER A 142 -7.94 2.13 -39.25
N ALA A 143 -8.82 2.52 -38.32
CA ALA A 143 -10.17 1.97 -38.23
C ALA A 143 -11.00 2.32 -39.48
N SER A 144 -10.81 3.52 -40.06
CA SER A 144 -11.42 3.92 -41.32
C SER A 144 -10.96 3.04 -42.47
N ASP A 145 -9.65 2.83 -42.58
CA ASP A 145 -9.04 1.99 -43.63
C ASP A 145 -9.58 0.56 -43.57
N LEU A 146 -9.85 0.08 -42.36
CA LEU A 146 -10.42 -1.24 -42.05
C LEU A 146 -11.94 -1.34 -42.22
N GLY A 147 -12.63 -0.24 -42.54
CA GLY A 147 -14.08 -0.20 -42.65
C GLY A 147 -14.83 -0.41 -41.32
N LYS A 148 -14.17 -0.15 -40.18
CA LYS A 148 -14.80 -0.20 -38.85
C LYS A 148 -15.60 1.08 -38.57
N ASP A 149 -16.61 0.98 -37.70
CA ASP A 149 -17.40 2.15 -37.31
C ASP A 149 -16.61 3.05 -36.35
N ILE A 150 -16.25 4.24 -36.83
CA ILE A 150 -15.50 5.25 -36.09
C ILE A 150 -16.40 6.05 -35.15
N LYS A 151 -17.72 6.06 -35.36
CA LYS A 151 -18.64 6.89 -34.56
C LYS A 151 -18.56 6.54 -33.08
N LEU A 152 -18.45 5.25 -32.76
CA LEU A 152 -18.26 4.80 -31.38
C LEU A 152 -16.96 5.35 -30.77
N LEU A 153 -15.87 5.38 -31.54
CA LEU A 153 -14.60 5.92 -31.07
C LEU A 153 -14.71 7.43 -30.77
N GLU A 154 -15.34 8.21 -31.65
CA GLU A 154 -15.56 9.66 -31.46
C GLU A 154 -16.56 9.98 -30.35
N GLU A 155 -17.55 9.13 -30.16
CA GLU A 155 -18.57 9.28 -29.13
C GLU A 155 -18.00 9.02 -27.73
N TRP A 156 -17.16 7.99 -27.59
CA TRP A 156 -16.68 7.54 -26.29
C TRP A 156 -15.35 8.14 -25.86
N TYR A 157 -14.51 8.61 -26.80
CA TYR A 157 -13.25 9.29 -26.47
C TYR A 157 -13.34 10.78 -26.77
N LEU A 158 -13.35 11.60 -25.71
CA LEU A 158 -13.47 13.05 -25.80
C LEU A 158 -12.14 13.75 -25.52
N LEU A 159 -11.87 14.83 -26.24
CA LEU A 159 -10.68 15.65 -26.04
C LEU A 159 -10.77 16.43 -24.71
N ASP A 160 -9.77 16.27 -23.84
CA ASP A 160 -9.60 17.04 -22.62
C ASP A 160 -8.53 18.12 -22.83
N ASP A 161 -8.99 19.32 -23.22
CA ASP A 161 -8.15 20.50 -23.47
C ASP A 161 -7.57 21.12 -22.18
N LYS A 162 -7.95 20.62 -20.99
CA LYS A 162 -7.42 21.11 -19.71
C LYS A 162 -6.04 20.53 -19.39
N LEU A 163 -5.66 19.43 -20.05
CA LEU A 163 -4.34 18.81 -19.91
C LEU A 163 -3.32 19.49 -20.83
N SER A 164 -2.07 19.57 -20.37
CA SER A 164 -0.94 20.05 -21.18
C SER A 164 0.13 18.96 -21.27
N PRO A 165 0.28 18.26 -22.41
CA PRO A 165 -0.48 18.39 -23.66
C PRO A 165 -1.92 17.85 -23.57
N PRO A 166 -2.84 18.27 -24.47
CA PRO A 166 -4.21 17.77 -24.50
C PRO A 166 -4.24 16.28 -24.85
N MET A 167 -5.18 15.53 -24.25
CA MET A 167 -5.33 14.08 -24.45
C MET A 167 -6.80 13.70 -24.60
N TYR A 168 -7.07 12.63 -25.34
CA TYR A 168 -8.41 12.05 -25.44
C TYR A 168 -8.66 11.12 -24.25
N LYS A 169 -9.78 11.32 -23.55
CA LYS A 169 -10.22 10.50 -22.43
C LYS A 169 -11.46 9.70 -22.79
N LEU A 170 -11.45 8.43 -22.41
CA LEU A 170 -12.64 7.59 -22.44
C LEU A 170 -13.70 8.19 -21.51
N LYS A 171 -14.98 8.24 -21.89
CA LYS A 171 -16.05 8.62 -20.96
C LYS A 171 -16.16 7.58 -19.86
N ASP A 172 -16.27 8.01 -18.60
CA ASP A 172 -16.56 7.09 -17.51
C ASP A 172 -18.06 6.73 -17.58
N PRO A 173 -18.42 5.44 -17.78
CA PRO A 173 -19.82 5.04 -17.81
C PRO A 173 -20.53 5.29 -16.47
N ASP A 174 -19.77 5.47 -15.38
CA ASP A 174 -20.30 5.71 -14.03
C ASP A 174 -20.26 7.19 -13.62
N GLU A 175 -19.91 8.14 -14.48
CA GLU A 175 -19.81 9.57 -14.12
C GLU A 175 -21.14 10.22 -13.67
N ASN A 176 -22.27 9.53 -13.88
CA ASN A 176 -23.57 9.88 -13.28
C ASN A 176 -23.77 9.39 -11.83
N PHE A 177 -22.87 8.55 -11.29
CA PHE A 177 -22.87 8.05 -9.91
C PHE A 177 -21.82 8.77 -9.05
N SER A 178 -21.92 10.09 -8.99
CA SER A 178 -21.19 10.89 -8.01
C SER A 178 -21.87 10.79 -6.63
N THR A 179 -21.69 9.67 -5.93
CA THR A 179 -21.74 9.70 -4.46
C THR A 179 -20.57 8.93 -3.87
N ILE A 180 -19.74 9.68 -3.15
CA ILE A 180 -18.72 9.21 -2.24
C ILE A 180 -19.31 8.05 -1.40
N PRO A 181 -18.74 6.83 -1.41
CA PRO A 181 -19.19 5.81 -0.48
C PRO A 181 -18.73 6.22 0.92
N SER A 182 -19.65 6.78 1.69
CA SER A 182 -19.53 6.87 3.14
C SER A 182 -19.31 5.47 3.70
N ARG A 183 -18.45 5.36 4.71
CA ARG A 183 -18.21 4.12 5.49
C ARG A 183 -19.44 3.73 6.29
N SER A 184 -20.51 3.31 5.64
CA SER A 184 -21.64 2.65 6.28
C SER A 184 -21.96 1.34 5.54
N ILE A 185 -21.68 0.24 6.22
CA ILE A 185 -22.25 -1.08 5.91
C ILE A 185 -23.75 -0.97 6.23
N SER A 186 -24.58 -0.80 5.20
CA SER A 186 -25.96 -1.30 5.18
C SER A 186 -26.59 -1.00 3.83
N THR A 187 -26.98 -2.06 3.13
CA THR A 187 -28.04 -2.10 2.11
C THR A 187 -27.95 -1.06 1.00
N TYR A 188 -27.21 -1.40 -0.06
CA TYR A 188 -27.40 -0.77 -1.36
C TYR A 188 -28.15 -1.73 -2.28
N ASP A 189 -29.31 -1.27 -2.71
CA ASP A 189 -30.21 -1.94 -3.65
C ASP A 189 -29.51 -2.37 -4.94
N ILE A 190 -29.95 -3.53 -5.42
CA ILE A 190 -29.47 -4.34 -6.56
C ILE A 190 -29.68 -3.67 -7.94
N ASN A 191 -29.86 -2.35 -8.03
CA ASN A 191 -30.20 -1.69 -9.29
C ASN A 191 -28.97 -1.27 -10.12
N SER A 192 -28.01 -2.18 -10.33
CA SER A 192 -27.18 -2.10 -11.54
C SER A 192 -27.99 -2.66 -12.70
N CYS A 193 -28.89 -1.85 -13.28
CA CYS A 193 -29.29 -2.09 -14.66
C CYS A 193 -27.99 -2.22 -15.46
N GLU A 194 -27.72 -3.41 -15.98
CA GLU A 194 -26.63 -3.61 -16.93
C GLU A 194 -26.82 -2.57 -18.02
N ASN A 195 -25.89 -1.62 -18.12
CA ASN A 195 -25.90 -0.66 -19.20
C ASN A 195 -25.55 -1.42 -20.47
N GLN A 196 -26.55 -2.06 -21.07
CA GLN A 196 -26.42 -2.92 -22.24
C GLN A 196 -25.79 -2.13 -23.39
N GLU A 197 -26.16 -0.86 -23.53
CA GLU A 197 -25.56 0.07 -24.50
C GLU A 197 -24.04 0.19 -24.30
N TRP A 198 -23.58 0.38 -23.06
CA TRP A 198 -22.15 0.41 -22.75
C TRP A 198 -21.47 -0.92 -22.97
N ASN A 199 -22.06 -2.04 -22.57
CA ASN A 199 -21.45 -3.36 -22.76
C ASN A 199 -21.23 -3.67 -24.25
N GLU A 200 -22.22 -3.36 -25.09
CA GLU A 200 -22.11 -3.49 -26.54
C GLU A 200 -21.09 -2.51 -27.12
N ALA A 201 -21.12 -1.24 -26.73
CA ALA A 201 -20.14 -0.24 -27.14
C ALA A 201 -18.71 -0.66 -26.75
N TYR A 202 -18.51 -1.14 -25.53
CA TYR A 202 -17.23 -1.60 -25.02
C TYR A 202 -16.70 -2.80 -25.82
N PHE A 203 -17.56 -3.79 -26.08
CA PHE A 203 -17.19 -4.95 -26.89
C PHE A 203 -16.74 -4.53 -28.30
N ASN A 204 -17.51 -3.64 -28.93
CA ASN A 204 -17.21 -3.12 -30.27
C ASN A 204 -15.93 -2.28 -30.29
N LEU A 205 -15.70 -1.46 -29.27
CA LEU A 205 -14.46 -0.70 -29.12
C LEU A 205 -13.26 -1.64 -28.92
N VAL A 206 -13.35 -2.66 -28.08
CA VAL A 206 -12.28 -3.64 -27.92
C VAL A 206 -11.96 -4.36 -29.23
N ASP A 207 -12.97 -4.78 -30.00
CA ASP A 207 -12.76 -5.38 -31.32
C ASP A 207 -12.11 -4.41 -32.31
N LEU A 208 -12.54 -3.14 -32.32
CA LEU A 208 -11.91 -2.08 -33.12
C LEU A 208 -10.42 -1.94 -32.77
N PHE A 209 -10.09 -1.77 -31.49
CA PHE A 209 -8.72 -1.62 -31.02
C PHE A 209 -7.86 -2.85 -31.33
N LEU A 210 -8.39 -4.06 -31.15
CA LEU A 210 -7.69 -5.31 -31.49
C LEU A 210 -7.43 -5.41 -33.00
N SER A 211 -8.41 -5.07 -33.83
CA SER A 211 -8.26 -5.13 -35.29
C SER A 211 -7.19 -4.16 -35.80
N VAL A 212 -7.19 -2.92 -35.30
CA VAL A 212 -6.20 -1.89 -35.65
C VAL A 212 -4.79 -2.28 -35.25
N LEU A 213 -4.61 -2.77 -34.01
CA LEU A 213 -3.29 -3.12 -33.50
C LEU A 213 -2.73 -4.42 -34.10
N ASN A 214 -3.58 -5.36 -34.51
CA ASN A 214 -3.13 -6.60 -35.15
C ASN A 214 -2.63 -6.38 -36.59
N GLU A 215 -3.24 -5.47 -37.35
CA GLU A 215 -2.79 -5.21 -38.74
C GLU A 215 -1.51 -4.38 -38.81
N LYS A 216 -1.27 -3.46 -37.87
CA LYS A 216 -0.17 -2.51 -37.92
C LYS A 216 0.95 -2.83 -36.94
N SER A 217 1.53 -4.03 -37.03
CA SER A 217 2.79 -4.38 -36.34
C SER A 217 4.03 -3.59 -36.84
N ASN A 218 3.86 -2.67 -37.80
CA ASN A 218 4.95 -1.95 -38.50
C ASN A 218 4.98 -0.43 -38.27
N MET A 219 4.10 0.16 -37.47
CA MET A 219 4.15 1.61 -37.17
C MET A 219 4.89 1.88 -35.85
N LYS A 220 6.10 2.45 -35.98
CA LYS A 220 7.01 2.79 -34.87
C LYS A 220 6.43 3.72 -33.79
N SER A 221 5.29 4.37 -34.03
CA SER A 221 4.70 5.39 -33.16
C SER A 221 3.62 4.90 -32.19
N MET A 222 3.00 3.72 -32.41
CA MET A 222 1.90 3.22 -31.56
C MET A 222 2.34 2.17 -30.53
N HIS A 223 3.65 1.91 -30.40
CA HIS A 223 4.18 0.78 -29.62
C HIS A 223 3.90 0.83 -28.10
N ASP A 224 3.45 1.96 -27.57
CA ASP A 224 3.19 2.11 -26.14
C ASP A 224 1.79 1.67 -25.71
N ILE A 225 0.83 1.52 -26.64
CA ILE A 225 -0.53 1.09 -26.31
C ILE A 225 -0.56 -0.43 -26.16
N GLN A 226 -0.65 -0.90 -24.90
CA GLN A 226 -0.77 -2.31 -24.58
C GLN A 226 -2.20 -2.66 -24.17
N LEU A 227 -2.89 -3.43 -25.01
CA LEU A 227 -4.20 -4.01 -24.69
C LEU A 227 -4.03 -5.28 -23.84
N LEU A 228 -4.09 -5.12 -22.54
CA LEU A 228 -3.92 -6.18 -21.55
C LEU A 228 -5.26 -6.53 -20.89
N SER A 229 -5.38 -7.75 -20.35
CA SER A 229 -6.49 -8.03 -19.42
C SER A 229 -6.25 -7.33 -18.09
N TYR A 230 -7.30 -7.07 -17.31
CA TYR A 230 -7.13 -6.41 -16.00
C TYR A 230 -6.25 -7.25 -15.06
N VAL A 231 -6.34 -8.58 -15.15
CA VAL A 231 -5.49 -9.52 -14.41
C VAL A 231 -4.02 -9.33 -14.78
N GLU A 232 -3.72 -9.28 -16.08
CA GLU A 232 -2.34 -9.06 -16.55
C GLU A 232 -1.82 -7.67 -16.18
N MET A 233 -2.64 -6.62 -16.29
CA MET A 233 -2.26 -5.27 -15.89
C MET A 233 -1.85 -5.20 -14.42
N LEU A 234 -2.70 -5.72 -13.53
CA LEU A 234 -2.47 -5.67 -12.09
C LEU A 234 -1.30 -6.56 -11.68
N PHE A 235 -1.15 -7.74 -12.29
CA PHE A 235 0.03 -8.58 -12.09
C PHE A 235 1.31 -7.83 -12.52
N ASN A 236 1.33 -7.24 -13.71
CA ASN A 236 2.49 -6.49 -14.18
C ASN A 236 2.84 -5.29 -13.28
N TYR A 237 1.83 -4.63 -12.71
CA TYR A 237 2.04 -3.56 -11.72
C TYR A 237 2.63 -4.10 -10.41
N SER A 238 2.13 -5.22 -9.90
CA SER A 238 2.66 -5.84 -8.67
C SER A 238 4.13 -6.26 -8.78
N ILE A 239 4.53 -6.83 -9.92
CA ILE A 239 5.92 -7.23 -10.18
C ILE A 239 6.84 -6.00 -10.21
N LYS A 240 6.36 -4.86 -10.71
CA LYS A 240 7.10 -3.59 -10.65
C LYS A 240 7.27 -3.07 -9.22
N LEU A 241 6.32 -3.34 -8.32
CA LEU A 241 6.41 -2.95 -6.91
C LEU A 241 7.34 -3.88 -6.12
N SER A 242 7.10 -5.19 -6.18
CA SER A 242 7.93 -6.20 -5.54
C SER A 242 7.63 -7.59 -6.12
N PRO A 243 8.57 -8.20 -6.86
CA PRO A 243 8.44 -9.57 -7.35
C PRO A 243 8.36 -10.61 -6.23
N SER A 244 9.07 -10.39 -5.12
CA SER A 244 9.10 -11.32 -3.97
C SER A 244 7.79 -11.35 -3.18
N GLY A 245 7.01 -10.26 -3.17
CA GLY A 245 5.70 -10.21 -2.52
C GLY A 245 4.51 -10.58 -3.44
N SER A 246 4.76 -10.92 -4.69
CA SER A 246 3.73 -11.20 -5.70
C SER A 246 3.61 -12.69 -6.00
N MET A 247 2.54 -13.34 -5.53
CA MET A 247 2.27 -14.77 -5.75
C MET A 247 1.37 -15.01 -6.97
N CYS A 248 1.62 -16.07 -7.72
CA CYS A 248 0.80 -16.50 -8.84
C CYS A 248 0.47 -18.00 -8.81
N ILE A 249 -0.80 -18.33 -9.04
CA ILE A 249 -1.31 -19.68 -9.24
C ILE A 249 -1.75 -19.81 -10.70
N LEU A 250 -1.09 -20.71 -11.43
CA LEU A 250 -1.44 -21.09 -12.80
C LEU A 250 -2.25 -22.40 -12.76
N ARG A 251 -3.53 -22.34 -13.12
CA ARG A 251 -4.38 -23.54 -13.25
C ARG A 251 -4.50 -23.93 -14.72
N GLN A 252 -4.25 -25.20 -15.04
CA GLN A 252 -4.42 -25.75 -16.39
C GLN A 252 -5.50 -26.82 -16.38
N LEU A 253 -6.55 -26.63 -17.16
CA LEU A 253 -7.58 -27.63 -17.42
C LEU A 253 -7.22 -28.46 -18.66
N ASP A 254 -6.83 -29.70 -18.43
CA ASP A 254 -6.37 -30.63 -19.47
C ASP A 254 -7.57 -31.27 -20.18
N GLY A 255 -7.62 -31.16 -21.51
CA GLY A 255 -8.72 -31.71 -22.33
C GLY A 255 -9.89 -30.76 -22.58
N LEU A 256 -9.96 -29.62 -21.89
CA LEU A 256 -10.96 -28.59 -22.11
C LEU A 256 -10.83 -27.96 -23.51
N ASN A 257 -11.95 -27.84 -24.23
CA ASN A 257 -11.98 -27.22 -25.56
C ASN A 257 -13.34 -26.54 -25.87
N GLU A 258 -13.45 -25.93 -27.06
CA GLU A 258 -14.66 -25.21 -27.53
C GLU A 258 -15.92 -26.09 -27.69
N LYS A 259 -15.79 -27.42 -27.64
CA LYS A 259 -16.93 -28.37 -27.66
C LYS A 259 -17.27 -28.96 -26.28
N SER A 260 -16.42 -28.73 -25.29
CA SER A 260 -16.65 -29.20 -23.92
C SER A 260 -17.88 -28.52 -23.33
N LYS A 261 -18.67 -29.27 -22.55
CA LYS A 261 -19.79 -28.69 -21.79
C LYS A 261 -19.25 -27.70 -20.77
N GLY A 262 -19.92 -26.57 -20.54
CA GLY A 262 -19.55 -25.60 -19.50
C GLY A 262 -18.28 -24.78 -19.79
N ASN A 263 -17.78 -24.81 -21.02
CA ASN A 263 -16.54 -24.14 -21.40
C ASN A 263 -16.59 -22.59 -21.34
N GLU A 264 -17.78 -21.99 -21.39
CA GLU A 264 -18.01 -20.54 -21.44
C GLU A 264 -17.37 -19.78 -20.27
N SER A 265 -17.32 -20.40 -19.09
CA SER A 265 -16.71 -19.82 -17.89
C SER A 265 -15.17 -19.89 -17.90
N TYR A 266 -14.59 -20.76 -18.73
CA TYR A 266 -13.18 -21.16 -18.67
C TYR A 266 -12.39 -20.86 -19.95
N ILE A 267 -13.06 -20.53 -21.05
CA ILE A 267 -12.45 -20.23 -22.35
C ILE A 267 -13.04 -18.92 -22.89
N ASP A 268 -12.21 -18.08 -23.50
CA ASP A 268 -12.70 -16.95 -24.29
C ASP A 268 -13.30 -17.42 -25.63
N LEU A 269 -14.61 -17.22 -25.79
CA LEU A 269 -15.37 -17.58 -26.99
C LEU A 269 -15.88 -16.33 -27.70
N LEU A 270 -15.88 -16.37 -29.03
CA LEU A 270 -16.54 -15.39 -29.91
C LEU A 270 -18.03 -15.71 -30.04
N SER A 271 -18.80 -14.76 -30.57
CA SER A 271 -20.20 -14.95 -30.94
C SER A 271 -20.36 -16.20 -31.81
N GLY A 272 -21.20 -17.14 -31.37
CA GLY A 272 -21.39 -18.45 -32.01
C GLY A 272 -20.49 -19.58 -31.48
N GLY A 273 -19.81 -19.39 -30.34
CA GLY A 273 -19.13 -20.45 -29.59
C GLY A 273 -17.78 -20.89 -30.17
N ARG A 274 -17.18 -20.09 -31.05
CA ARG A 274 -15.85 -20.36 -31.61
C ARG A 274 -14.76 -19.83 -30.69
N LEU A 275 -13.62 -20.50 -30.61
CA LEU A 275 -12.47 -20.04 -29.83
C LEU A 275 -11.95 -18.67 -30.29
N ASP A 276 -11.77 -17.74 -29.34
CA ASP A 276 -11.08 -16.47 -29.59
C ASP A 276 -9.55 -16.68 -29.61
N LYS A 277 -9.02 -16.88 -30.82
CA LYS A 277 -7.59 -17.11 -31.04
C LYS A 277 -6.70 -15.95 -30.58
N ILE A 278 -7.19 -14.70 -30.62
CA ILE A 278 -6.40 -13.53 -30.24
C ILE A 278 -6.18 -13.54 -28.73
N ARG A 279 -7.26 -13.74 -27.96
CA ARG A 279 -7.19 -13.84 -26.49
C ARG A 279 -6.39 -15.07 -26.05
N GLN A 280 -6.52 -16.20 -26.73
CA GLN A 280 -5.72 -17.40 -26.43
C GLN A 280 -4.22 -17.20 -26.64
N GLU A 281 -3.82 -16.54 -27.73
CA GLU A 281 -2.40 -16.19 -27.96
C GLU A 281 -1.88 -15.19 -26.91
N LYS A 282 -2.70 -14.20 -26.50
CA LYS A 282 -2.36 -13.29 -25.41
C LYS A 282 -2.20 -14.02 -24.07
N LEU A 283 -3.11 -14.95 -23.73
CA LEU A 283 -3.00 -15.79 -22.53
C LEU A 283 -1.71 -16.60 -22.53
N LYS A 284 -1.36 -17.22 -23.66
CA LYS A 284 -0.11 -17.98 -23.79
C LYS A 284 1.10 -17.10 -23.49
N ARG A 285 1.18 -15.91 -24.12
CA ARG A 285 2.26 -14.93 -23.86
C ARG A 285 2.28 -14.45 -22.42
N PHE A 286 1.11 -14.25 -21.81
CA PHE A 286 1.02 -13.84 -20.41
C PHE A 286 1.57 -14.94 -19.47
N ARG A 287 1.20 -16.21 -19.69
CA ARG A 287 1.72 -17.35 -18.91
C ARG A 287 3.24 -17.52 -19.06
N GLU A 288 3.77 -17.38 -20.27
CA GLU A 288 5.22 -17.36 -20.53
C GLU A 288 5.92 -16.17 -19.84
N SER A 289 5.29 -15.00 -19.85
CA SER A 289 5.77 -13.77 -19.18
C SER A 289 5.83 -13.94 -17.65
N ILE A 290 4.82 -14.57 -17.04
CA ILE A 290 4.81 -14.93 -15.61
C ILE A 290 5.97 -15.88 -15.32
N ILE A 291 6.18 -16.89 -16.18
CA ILE A 291 7.25 -17.85 -16.01
C ILE A 291 8.61 -17.15 -15.99
N ASN A 292 8.87 -16.28 -16.97
CA ASN A 292 10.14 -15.56 -17.09
C ASN A 292 10.37 -14.53 -15.97
N LYS A 293 9.33 -13.77 -15.60
CA LYS A 293 9.43 -12.74 -14.55
C LYS A 293 9.65 -13.31 -13.16
N LEU A 294 9.13 -14.52 -12.90
CA LEU A 294 9.31 -15.21 -11.63
C LEU A 294 10.47 -16.21 -11.64
N SER A 295 11.07 -16.53 -12.80
CA SER A 295 12.29 -17.36 -12.91
C SER A 295 13.58 -16.57 -12.94
N ASN A 296 13.56 -15.33 -13.44
CA ASN A 296 14.77 -14.53 -13.56
C ASN A 296 15.17 -13.92 -12.22
N ASN A 297 16.04 -14.62 -11.48
CA ASN A 297 17.19 -14.01 -10.83
C ASN A 297 18.29 -15.04 -10.54
N ASN A 298 19.39 -14.88 -11.28
CA ASN A 298 20.72 -15.33 -10.85
C ASN A 298 21.17 -14.49 -9.65
N ASP A 299 21.90 -15.16 -8.75
CA ASP A 299 22.86 -14.62 -7.78
C ASP A 299 22.31 -13.75 -6.64
N ASN A 300 21.82 -14.43 -5.60
CA ASN A 300 22.41 -14.33 -4.25
C ASN A 300 21.98 -15.56 -3.42
N LYS A 301 22.96 -16.34 -2.95
CA LYS A 301 22.77 -17.66 -2.31
C LYS A 301 21.98 -17.66 -0.99
N ASN A 302 21.49 -16.51 -0.52
CA ASN A 302 20.88 -16.35 0.80
C ASN A 302 19.47 -15.72 0.79
N ASP A 303 18.88 -15.43 -0.38
CA ASP A 303 17.53 -14.84 -0.46
C ASP A 303 16.49 -15.87 -0.94
N PHE A 304 15.31 -15.86 -0.31
CA PHE A 304 14.10 -16.56 -0.71
C PHE A 304 13.93 -16.58 -2.24
N LYS A 305 13.85 -17.79 -2.84
CA LYS A 305 13.77 -17.93 -4.29
C LYS A 305 12.42 -17.43 -4.80
N ILE A 306 12.45 -16.39 -5.62
CA ILE A 306 11.25 -15.79 -6.25
C ILE A 306 10.48 -16.83 -7.07
N GLU A 307 11.15 -17.87 -7.56
CA GLU A 307 10.53 -19.02 -8.24
C GLU A 307 9.44 -19.71 -7.40
N ASP A 308 9.59 -19.72 -6.07
CA ASP A 308 8.63 -20.33 -5.16
C ASP A 308 7.30 -19.58 -5.12
N ASN A 309 7.22 -18.37 -5.67
CA ASN A 309 5.97 -17.61 -5.76
C ASN A 309 5.04 -18.07 -6.89
N ARG A 310 5.44 -19.03 -7.73
CA ARG A 310 4.62 -19.58 -8.82
C ARG A 310 4.16 -21.00 -8.54
N THR A 311 2.86 -21.31 -8.48
CA THR A 311 2.37 -22.71 -8.51
C THR A 311 1.79 -22.99 -9.87
N ILE A 312 2.09 -24.16 -10.44
CA ILE A 312 1.39 -24.68 -11.61
C ILE A 312 0.60 -25.91 -11.15
N LEU A 313 -0.70 -25.93 -11.42
CA LEU A 313 -1.61 -27.00 -11.04
C LEU A 313 -2.41 -27.43 -12.26
N ASN A 314 -2.35 -28.72 -12.58
CA ASN A 314 -3.06 -29.30 -13.71
C ASN A 314 -4.22 -30.14 -13.19
N ILE A 315 -5.36 -30.04 -13.87
CA ILE A 315 -6.59 -30.77 -13.52
C ILE A 315 -7.16 -31.35 -14.82
N PRO A 316 -7.46 -32.66 -14.86
CA PRO A 316 -8.18 -33.23 -15.98
C PRO A 316 -9.60 -32.65 -16.06
N TRP A 317 -9.95 -32.07 -17.20
CA TRP A 317 -11.30 -31.59 -17.45
C TRP A 317 -12.24 -32.79 -17.63
N LYS A 318 -13.38 -32.73 -16.96
CA LYS A 318 -14.46 -33.70 -17.10
C LYS A 318 -15.59 -32.99 -17.85
N ASP A 319 -16.13 -33.62 -18.89
CA ASP A 319 -17.22 -33.03 -19.70
C ASP A 319 -18.59 -33.11 -18.99
N ASN A 320 -18.60 -32.81 -17.69
CA ASN A 320 -19.78 -32.71 -16.83
C ASN A 320 -20.30 -31.26 -16.71
N GLY A 321 -19.55 -30.26 -17.21
CA GLY A 321 -20.00 -28.88 -17.34
C GLY A 321 -19.67 -27.97 -16.15
N GLU A 322 -19.25 -28.54 -15.04
CA GLU A 322 -18.92 -27.82 -13.81
C GLU A 322 -17.99 -28.67 -12.93
N PHE A 323 -17.30 -28.02 -11.99
CA PHE A 323 -16.56 -28.75 -10.96
C PHE A 323 -17.52 -29.39 -9.96
N GLN A 324 -17.34 -30.69 -9.72
CA GLN A 324 -18.14 -31.45 -8.77
C GLN A 324 -17.43 -31.58 -7.43
N SER A 325 -18.13 -31.33 -6.32
CA SER A 325 -17.58 -31.41 -4.96
C SER A 325 -17.03 -32.78 -4.60
N ASP A 326 -17.64 -33.84 -5.14
CA ASP A 326 -17.33 -35.23 -4.80
C ASP A 326 -16.20 -35.80 -5.67
N ASP A 327 -15.70 -35.02 -6.62
CA ASP A 327 -14.67 -35.44 -7.55
C ASP A 327 -13.29 -35.54 -6.87
N SER A 328 -12.67 -36.72 -6.92
CA SER A 328 -11.39 -36.97 -6.24
C SER A 328 -10.23 -36.13 -6.78
N ASP A 329 -10.20 -35.86 -8.09
CA ASP A 329 -9.12 -35.07 -8.70
C ASP A 329 -9.28 -33.60 -8.31
N TYR A 330 -10.52 -33.12 -8.30
CA TYR A 330 -10.83 -31.76 -7.88
C TYR A 330 -10.56 -31.52 -6.39
N GLN A 331 -10.95 -32.44 -5.51
CA GLN A 331 -10.64 -32.36 -4.08
C GLN A 331 -9.12 -32.37 -3.84
N ARG A 332 -8.38 -33.21 -4.58
CA ARG A 332 -6.92 -33.25 -4.49
C ARG A 332 -6.29 -31.93 -4.96
N TYR A 333 -6.82 -31.35 -6.04
CA TYR A 333 -6.42 -30.04 -6.52
C TYR A 333 -6.60 -28.96 -5.44
N LEU A 334 -7.79 -28.83 -4.85
CA LEU A 334 -8.07 -27.82 -3.84
C LEU A 334 -7.21 -27.99 -2.58
N ARG A 335 -6.98 -29.23 -2.12
CA ARG A 335 -6.07 -29.51 -1.00
C ARG A 335 -4.64 -29.07 -1.31
N THR A 336 -4.16 -29.36 -2.52
CA THR A 336 -2.81 -28.97 -2.97
C THR A 336 -2.69 -27.45 -3.09
N LEU A 337 -3.72 -26.80 -3.63
CA LEU A 337 -3.81 -25.35 -3.74
C LEU A 337 -3.73 -24.69 -2.35
N ASN A 338 -4.61 -25.09 -1.44
CA ASN A 338 -4.67 -24.58 -0.06
C ASN A 338 -3.29 -24.72 0.63
N ALA A 339 -2.70 -25.92 0.58
CA ALA A 339 -1.38 -26.17 1.16
C ALA A 339 -0.29 -25.30 0.52
N SER A 340 -0.31 -25.11 -0.81
CA SER A 340 0.69 -24.30 -1.50
C SER A 340 0.63 -22.82 -1.10
N ILE A 341 -0.58 -22.25 -0.98
CA ILE A 341 -0.78 -20.86 -0.58
C ILE A 341 -0.36 -20.68 0.88
N PHE A 342 -0.82 -21.57 1.77
CA PHE A 342 -0.48 -21.54 3.18
C PHE A 342 1.03 -21.59 3.40
N LEU A 343 1.71 -22.56 2.78
CA LEU A 343 3.15 -22.76 2.95
C LEU A 343 3.96 -21.58 2.43
N ARG A 344 3.54 -20.93 1.34
CA ARG A 344 4.27 -19.78 0.78
C ARG A 344 4.17 -18.53 1.65
N ILE A 345 2.96 -18.20 2.09
CA ILE A 345 2.76 -17.04 2.98
C ILE A 345 3.55 -17.29 4.27
N LYS A 346 3.52 -18.52 4.79
CA LYS A 346 4.31 -18.94 5.94
C LYS A 346 5.82 -18.80 5.69
N SER A 347 6.34 -19.35 4.60
CA SER A 347 7.78 -19.40 4.33
C SER A 347 8.37 -18.01 4.08
N LEU A 348 7.67 -17.15 3.33
CA LEU A 348 8.15 -15.79 3.08
C LEU A 348 8.16 -14.98 4.37
N ASN A 349 7.13 -15.11 5.22
CA ASN A 349 7.12 -14.41 6.49
C ASN A 349 8.18 -14.95 7.46
N GLN A 350 8.39 -16.27 7.52
CA GLN A 350 9.50 -16.86 8.28
C GLN A 350 10.86 -16.31 7.81
N HIS A 351 11.08 -16.25 6.50
CA HIS A 351 12.30 -15.68 5.93
C HIS A 351 12.46 -14.19 6.29
N PHE A 352 11.40 -13.39 6.22
CA PHE A 352 11.45 -12.00 6.67
C PHE A 352 11.76 -11.87 8.15
N ASN A 353 11.18 -12.72 8.99
CA ASN A 353 11.48 -12.74 10.41
C ASN A 353 12.95 -13.11 10.64
N ASP A 354 13.44 -14.20 10.02
CA ASP A 354 14.82 -14.66 10.17
C ASP A 354 15.86 -13.62 9.74
N LEU A 355 15.54 -12.83 8.70
CA LEU A 355 16.35 -11.69 8.28
C LEU A 355 16.18 -10.44 9.15
N SER A 356 15.09 -10.33 9.91
CA SER A 356 14.80 -9.14 10.70
C SER A 356 15.72 -9.07 11.91
N ILE A 357 16.43 -7.95 12.04
CA ILE A 357 17.22 -7.61 13.22
C ILE A 357 16.34 -7.58 14.49
N LEU A 358 15.03 -7.38 14.31
CA LEU A 358 14.01 -7.37 15.36
C LEU A 358 13.86 -8.69 16.12
N ASN A 359 14.20 -9.83 15.52
CA ASN A 359 14.11 -11.14 16.19
C ASN A 359 14.94 -11.23 17.48
N HIS A 360 16.02 -10.43 17.59
CA HIS A 360 16.84 -10.38 18.80
C HIS A 360 16.21 -9.56 19.94
N TYR A 361 15.16 -8.80 19.66
CA TYR A 361 14.50 -7.90 20.59
C TYR A 361 13.20 -8.49 21.13
N LYS A 362 12.82 -8.08 22.34
CA LYS A 362 11.55 -8.49 22.95
C LYS A 362 10.38 -7.91 22.15
N ASN A 363 9.23 -8.59 22.14
CA ASN A 363 8.01 -8.10 21.46
C ASN A 363 7.66 -6.65 21.82
N SER A 364 7.84 -6.24 23.08
CA SER A 364 7.61 -4.85 23.51
C SER A 364 8.50 -3.83 22.82
N GLU A 365 9.77 -4.17 22.58
CA GLU A 365 10.75 -3.31 21.91
C GLU A 365 10.46 -3.24 20.40
N GLN A 366 10.08 -4.36 19.79
CA GLN A 366 9.67 -4.40 18.39
C GLN A 366 8.43 -3.52 18.13
N ILE A 367 7.44 -3.60 19.02
CA ILE A 367 6.23 -2.77 18.92
C ILE A 367 6.57 -1.28 19.04
N LEU A 368 7.45 -0.92 19.98
CA LEU A 368 7.91 0.47 20.14
C LEU A 368 8.67 0.95 18.90
N TYR A 369 9.56 0.12 18.36
CA TYR A 369 10.32 0.45 17.17
C TYR A 369 9.43 0.69 15.95
N ASN A 370 8.45 -0.18 15.72
CA ASN A 370 7.48 -0.02 14.64
C ASN A 370 6.67 1.28 14.81
N GLU A 371 6.25 1.59 16.04
CA GLU A 371 5.60 2.87 16.34
C GLU A 371 6.50 4.05 15.96
N ILE A 372 7.77 4.04 16.37
CA ILE A 372 8.76 5.09 16.04
C ILE A 372 8.92 5.22 14.51
N LEU A 373 9.05 4.11 13.78
CA LEU A 373 9.20 4.13 12.33
C LEU A 373 8.00 4.75 11.62
N VAL A 374 6.77 4.55 12.10
CA VAL A 374 5.59 5.21 11.51
C VAL A 374 5.71 6.74 11.64
N HIS A 375 6.07 7.25 12.82
CA HIS A 375 6.27 8.69 13.04
C HIS A 375 7.42 9.25 12.20
N LEU A 376 8.55 8.53 12.11
CA LEU A 376 9.71 8.94 11.30
C LEU A 376 9.42 8.92 9.80
N THR A 377 8.64 7.94 9.33
CA THR A 377 8.21 7.88 7.93
C THR A 377 7.29 9.07 7.59
N TYR A 378 6.37 9.40 8.50
CA TYR A 378 5.51 10.57 8.36
C TYR A 378 6.33 11.87 8.37
N TYR A 379 7.27 12.01 9.31
CA TYR A 379 8.23 13.13 9.33
C TYR A 379 8.99 13.24 8.01
N SER A 380 9.56 12.15 7.50
CA SER A 380 10.31 12.12 6.25
C SER A 380 9.46 12.55 5.05
N LYS A 381 8.17 12.23 5.05
CA LYS A 381 7.25 12.67 4.00
C LYS A 381 7.06 14.18 4.05
N TYR A 382 6.75 14.75 5.21
CA TYR A 382 6.51 16.19 5.35
C TYR A 382 7.78 17.03 5.23
N SER A 383 8.93 16.52 5.66
CA SER A 383 10.22 17.19 5.50
C SER A 383 10.64 17.29 4.03
N SER A 384 10.14 16.40 3.16
CA SER A 384 10.36 16.47 1.71
C SER A 384 9.55 17.56 1.01
N TYR A 385 8.46 18.03 1.61
CA TYR A 385 7.62 19.07 1.00
C TYR A 385 8.27 20.45 1.10
N THR A 386 8.01 21.29 0.09
CA THR A 386 8.45 22.68 0.08
C THR A 386 7.58 23.51 1.02
N CYS A 387 8.18 24.28 1.92
CA CYS A 387 7.48 25.22 2.80
C CYS A 387 7.78 26.65 2.35
N LEU A 388 6.86 27.24 1.60
CA LEU A 388 7.01 28.61 1.09
C LEU A 388 7.10 29.61 2.26
N GLY A 389 8.05 30.55 2.17
CA GLY A 389 8.25 31.57 3.21
C GLY A 389 8.95 31.07 4.49
N PHE A 390 9.42 29.83 4.54
CA PHE A 390 10.14 29.31 5.70
C PHE A 390 11.41 30.11 6.02
N ASP A 391 12.21 30.44 5.01
CA ASP A 391 13.41 31.26 5.19
C ASP A 391 13.08 32.66 5.70
N TYR A 392 11.96 33.24 5.22
CA TYR A 392 11.47 34.52 5.71
C TYR A 392 11.05 34.42 7.18
N PHE A 393 10.37 33.34 7.58
CA PHE A 393 10.00 33.09 8.97
C PHE A 393 11.23 32.99 9.88
N ILE A 394 12.21 32.15 9.54
CA ILE A 394 13.44 31.98 10.33
C ILE A 394 14.19 33.30 10.47
N ASN A 395 14.27 34.09 9.39
CA ASN A 395 15.04 35.34 9.37
C ASN A 395 14.33 36.52 10.04
N ASN A 396 13.01 36.58 10.02
CA ASN A 396 12.27 37.78 10.46
C ASN A 396 11.44 37.58 11.74
N ASN A 397 11.21 36.34 12.18
CA ASN A 397 10.45 36.10 13.41
C ASN A 397 11.33 36.31 14.65
N TYR A 398 11.24 37.51 15.23
CA TYR A 398 12.00 37.89 16.43
C TYR A 398 11.73 36.95 17.61
N SER A 399 10.48 36.58 17.85
CA SER A 399 10.09 35.68 18.95
C SER A 399 10.74 34.31 18.83
N PHE A 400 10.77 33.74 17.62
CA PHE A 400 11.45 32.46 17.37
C PHE A 400 12.96 32.57 17.59
N LYS A 401 13.61 33.63 17.08
CA LYS A 401 15.04 33.85 17.29
C LYS A 401 15.40 34.02 18.77
N GLN A 402 14.58 34.78 19.50
CA GLN A 402 14.75 34.97 20.94
C GLN A 402 14.59 33.65 21.69
N TRP A 403 13.55 32.86 21.38
CA TRP A 403 13.34 31.53 21.94
C TRP A 403 14.52 30.59 21.65
N LEU A 404 15.01 30.56 20.41
CA LEU A 404 16.15 29.72 20.01
C LEU A 404 17.43 30.10 20.76
N THR A 405 17.66 31.40 20.97
CA THR A 405 18.82 31.91 21.72
C THR A 405 18.76 31.50 23.19
N LEU A 406 17.58 31.62 23.81
CA LEU A 406 17.35 31.18 25.20
C LEU A 406 17.48 29.67 25.34
N ALA A 407 16.97 28.92 24.37
CA ALA A 407 16.99 27.45 24.37
C ALA A 407 18.41 26.88 24.36
N ASN A 408 19.38 27.59 23.78
CA ASN A 408 20.78 27.19 23.78
C ASN A 408 21.51 27.42 25.10
N THR A 409 20.93 28.20 26.03
CA THR A 409 21.64 28.67 27.23
C THR A 409 20.95 28.29 28.54
N THR A 410 19.64 28.04 28.51
CA THR A 410 18.82 27.80 29.71
C THR A 410 17.67 26.83 29.42
N GLU A 411 17.15 26.20 30.47
CA GLU A 411 15.87 25.49 30.40
C GLU A 411 14.76 26.45 29.94
N HIS A 412 13.91 26.01 29.03
CA HIS A 412 12.98 26.88 28.32
C HIS A 412 11.57 26.30 28.25
N TYR A 413 10.61 27.19 28.03
CA TYR A 413 9.23 26.82 27.70
C TYR A 413 9.13 26.21 26.29
N PRO A 414 8.07 25.46 25.99
CA PRO A 414 7.88 24.85 24.69
C PRO A 414 7.51 25.94 23.68
N PHE A 415 8.01 25.81 22.45
CA PHE A 415 7.60 26.68 21.36
C PHE A 415 6.27 26.21 20.78
N MET A 416 5.21 26.97 21.02
CA MET A 416 3.85 26.62 20.61
C MET A 416 3.49 27.26 19.27
N ILE A 417 2.98 26.45 18.33
CA ILE A 417 2.54 26.90 17.01
C ILE A 417 1.01 26.85 16.95
N PHE A 418 0.38 28.02 16.89
CA PHE A 418 -1.08 28.15 16.79
C PHE A 418 -1.51 28.62 15.40
N GLY A 419 -2.67 28.15 14.95
CA GLY A 419 -3.21 28.48 13.64
C GLY A 419 -4.50 27.73 13.36
N SER A 420 -5.27 28.21 12.39
CA SER A 420 -6.52 27.58 11.95
C SER A 420 -6.29 26.18 11.37
N ARG A 421 -7.38 25.41 11.21
CA ARG A 421 -7.31 24.09 10.58
C ARG A 421 -6.74 24.23 9.16
N ALA A 422 -5.86 23.30 8.78
CA ALA A 422 -5.17 23.29 7.48
C ALA A 422 -4.30 24.53 7.17
N SER A 423 -3.91 25.33 8.17
CA SER A 423 -3.02 26.49 7.97
C SER A 423 -1.53 26.12 7.74
N GLY A 424 -1.19 24.84 7.62
CA GLY A 424 0.19 24.37 7.43
C GLY A 424 1.00 24.16 8.73
N LYS A 425 0.37 24.10 9.91
CA LYS A 425 1.04 23.90 11.21
C LYS A 425 2.00 22.70 11.23
N THR A 426 1.51 21.52 10.84
CA THR A 426 2.29 20.27 10.78
C THR A 426 3.52 20.40 9.88
N LEU A 427 3.37 21.05 8.73
CA LEU A 427 4.50 21.30 7.80
C LEU A 427 5.51 22.27 8.43
N LEU A 428 5.05 23.38 9.00
CA LEU A 428 5.92 24.34 9.67
C LEU A 428 6.68 23.72 10.84
N CYS A 429 5.99 22.96 11.71
CA CYS A 429 6.57 22.26 12.84
C CYS A 429 7.66 21.27 12.39
N THR A 430 7.33 20.45 11.39
CA THR A 430 8.28 19.50 10.77
C THR A 430 9.52 20.20 10.22
N LYS A 431 9.34 21.36 9.56
CA LYS A 431 10.45 22.15 9.02
C LYS A 431 11.31 22.82 10.08
N ILE A 432 10.72 23.26 11.19
CA ILE A 432 11.47 23.78 12.34
C ILE A 432 12.37 22.68 12.91
N VAL A 433 11.84 21.46 13.12
CA VAL A 433 12.66 20.34 13.60
C VAL A 433 13.79 20.02 12.61
N GLN A 434 13.49 19.99 11.30
CA GLN A 434 14.52 19.80 10.27
C GLN A 434 15.61 20.88 10.33
N TYR A 435 15.22 22.15 10.50
CA TYR A 435 16.16 23.26 10.65
C TYR A 435 17.03 23.11 11.91
N LEU A 436 16.44 22.72 13.05
CA LEU A 436 17.15 22.52 14.30
C LEU A 436 18.14 21.37 14.21
N LEU A 437 17.73 20.22 13.66
CA LEU A 437 18.62 19.07 13.44
C LEU A 437 19.81 19.41 12.52
N ASN A 438 19.59 20.24 11.49
CA ASN A 438 20.66 20.72 10.63
C ASN A 438 21.60 21.71 11.32
N SER A 439 21.07 22.48 12.27
CA SER A 439 21.80 23.57 12.94
C SER A 439 22.60 23.12 14.16
N LEU A 440 22.18 22.02 14.82
CA LEU A 440 22.68 21.60 16.14
C LEU A 440 23.79 20.51 16.12
N GLU A 441 24.45 20.25 14.99
CA GLU A 441 25.55 19.28 14.83
C GLU A 441 25.27 17.83 15.35
N LYS A 442 26.28 16.93 15.30
CA LYS A 442 26.12 15.45 15.27
C LYS A 442 25.74 14.74 16.59
N ASN A 443 25.23 15.42 17.62
CA ASN A 443 24.92 14.75 18.89
C ASN A 443 23.58 15.17 19.53
N VAL A 444 22.56 15.40 18.70
CA VAL A 444 21.19 15.70 19.14
C VAL A 444 20.37 14.42 19.28
N SER A 445 19.59 14.31 20.34
CA SER A 445 18.55 13.28 20.46
C SER A 445 17.19 13.90 20.17
N CYS A 446 16.43 13.30 19.26
CA CYS A 446 15.14 13.81 18.81
C CYS A 446 14.06 12.74 18.87
N ILE A 447 12.93 13.09 19.48
CA ILE A 447 11.72 12.27 19.51
C ILE A 447 10.60 13.06 18.84
N ILE A 448 9.94 12.40 17.89
CA ILE A 448 8.87 12.96 17.06
C ILE A 448 7.62 12.11 17.29
N ARG A 449 6.50 12.75 17.64
CA ARG A 449 5.18 12.10 17.77
C ARG A 449 4.09 12.96 17.15
N TYR A 450 3.25 12.33 16.35
CA TYR A 450 2.04 12.93 15.76
C TYR A 450 0.80 12.25 16.36
N PHE A 451 -0.17 13.03 16.81
CA PHE A 451 -1.45 12.48 17.26
C PHE A 451 -2.20 11.80 16.11
N ASN A 452 -3.01 10.78 16.46
CA ASN A 452 -3.90 10.05 15.57
C ASN A 452 -3.29 9.36 14.34
N LEU A 453 -1.96 9.21 14.25
CA LEU A 453 -1.32 8.38 13.23
C LEU A 453 -1.54 6.88 13.45
N THR A 454 -1.45 6.42 14.70
CA THR A 454 -1.63 5.01 15.06
C THR A 454 -2.67 4.89 16.17
N THR A 455 -3.08 3.66 16.51
CA THR A 455 -3.93 3.44 17.68
C THR A 455 -3.25 3.88 18.97
N LYS A 456 -1.91 3.78 19.05
CA LYS A 456 -1.07 4.15 20.19
C LYS A 456 -0.76 5.64 20.29
N SER A 457 -1.17 6.43 19.29
CA SER A 457 -1.00 7.89 19.30
C SER A 457 -2.33 8.64 19.39
N ARG A 458 -3.38 7.99 19.88
CA ARG A 458 -4.71 8.61 20.10
C ARG A 458 -4.83 9.30 21.45
N ASN A 459 -4.11 8.80 22.44
CA ASN A 459 -4.16 9.29 23.81
C ASN A 459 -2.81 9.83 24.24
N ILE A 460 -2.81 10.94 24.98
CA ILE A 460 -1.62 11.57 25.54
C ILE A 460 -0.85 10.62 26.46
N VAL A 461 -1.55 9.75 27.21
CA VAL A 461 -0.92 8.77 28.11
C VAL A 461 -0.09 7.76 27.30
N GLU A 462 -0.61 7.27 26.18
CA GLU A 462 0.09 6.31 25.32
C GLU A 462 1.26 6.95 24.57
N ILE A 463 1.09 8.18 24.07
CA ILE A 463 2.17 8.95 23.47
C ILE A 463 3.28 9.17 24.48
N PHE A 464 2.95 9.60 25.70
CA PHE A 464 3.94 9.88 26.72
C PHE A 464 4.66 8.62 27.20
N SER A 465 3.93 7.51 27.40
CA SER A 465 4.51 6.20 27.65
C SER A 465 5.47 5.78 26.52
N SER A 466 5.09 5.98 25.26
CA SER A 466 5.95 5.72 24.09
C SER A 466 7.22 6.59 24.06
N ILE A 467 7.11 7.88 24.39
CA ILE A 467 8.26 8.79 24.49
C ILE A 467 9.22 8.31 25.59
N CYS A 468 8.70 8.07 26.80
CA CYS A 468 9.52 7.63 27.93
C CYS A 468 10.19 6.27 27.67
N THR A 469 9.46 5.34 27.05
CA THR A 469 10.02 4.03 26.70
C THR A 469 11.12 4.15 25.64
N GLN A 470 10.99 5.06 24.66
CA GLN A 470 12.08 5.36 23.71
C GLN A 470 13.27 6.05 24.39
N MET A 471 13.04 6.92 25.37
CA MET A 471 14.13 7.52 26.13
C MET A 471 14.96 6.49 26.91
N CYS A 472 14.38 5.36 27.31
CA CYS A 472 15.11 4.27 27.96
C CYS A 472 16.20 3.66 27.08
N SER A 473 16.06 3.76 25.76
CA SER A 473 17.10 3.30 24.85
C SER A 473 18.25 4.29 24.72
N PHE A 474 18.16 5.53 25.22
CA PHE A 474 19.22 6.52 25.08
C PHE A 474 20.49 6.11 25.83
N GLU A 475 21.66 6.36 25.22
CA GLU A 475 22.95 6.19 25.89
C GLU A 475 23.04 7.04 27.16
N HIS A 476 23.65 6.48 28.20
CA HIS A 476 23.83 7.12 29.52
C HIS A 476 22.54 7.46 30.27
N ILE A 477 21.38 6.95 29.84
CA ILE A 477 20.10 7.07 30.54
C ILE A 477 19.79 5.77 31.32
N PRO A 478 19.32 5.87 32.58
CA PRO A 478 18.93 4.69 33.37
C PRO A 478 17.75 3.97 32.72
N LYS A 479 17.82 2.63 32.66
CA LYS A 479 16.70 1.80 32.18
C LYS A 479 15.58 1.76 33.22
N LEU A 480 14.33 1.67 32.73
CA LEU A 480 13.17 1.41 33.59
C LEU A 480 13.27 0.01 34.21
N ASN A 481 13.14 -0.09 35.54
CA ASN A 481 13.05 -1.37 36.25
C ASN A 481 11.61 -1.91 36.17
N ASN A 482 11.46 -3.18 35.80
CA ASN A 482 10.19 -3.79 35.37
C ASN A 482 9.22 -4.22 36.48
N GLU A 483 9.35 -3.75 37.73
CA GLU A 483 8.62 -4.36 38.85
C GLU A 483 7.60 -3.49 39.60
N GLN A 484 7.39 -2.20 39.25
CA GLN A 484 6.38 -1.35 39.90
C GLN A 484 5.71 -0.38 38.91
N GLU A 485 4.53 0.16 39.28
CA GLU A 485 3.83 1.22 38.53
C GLU A 485 4.79 2.34 38.17
N ILE A 486 5.14 2.46 36.89
CA ILE A 486 6.12 3.43 36.41
C ILE A 486 5.46 4.81 36.40
N ASN A 487 5.93 5.71 37.26
CA ASN A 487 5.62 7.13 37.14
C ASN A 487 6.41 7.72 35.97
N TYR A 488 5.81 7.71 34.78
CA TYR A 488 6.44 8.23 33.56
C TYR A 488 6.85 9.70 33.65
N ILE A 489 6.20 10.50 34.50
CA ILE A 489 6.50 11.93 34.65
C ILE A 489 7.82 12.11 35.40
N GLU A 490 7.95 11.46 36.55
CA GLU A 490 9.20 11.48 37.34
C GLU A 490 10.37 10.94 36.53
N TYR A 491 10.12 9.86 35.78
CA TYR A 491 11.11 9.31 34.87
C TYR A 491 11.53 10.30 33.78
N TYR A 492 10.57 10.93 33.09
CA TYR A 492 10.87 11.94 32.08
C TYR A 492 11.73 13.09 32.66
N GLN A 493 11.36 13.62 33.82
CA GLN A 493 12.12 14.68 34.48
C GLN A 493 13.56 14.25 34.80
N LEU A 494 13.75 13.03 35.33
CA LEU A 494 15.06 12.44 35.58
C LEU A 494 15.90 12.35 34.29
N VAL A 495 15.29 11.91 33.18
CA VAL A 495 15.98 11.82 31.88
C VAL A 495 16.42 13.20 31.40
N ILE A 496 15.53 14.20 31.42
CA ILE A 496 15.85 15.57 30.99
C ILE A 496 16.99 16.16 31.83
N GLU A 497 16.95 15.99 33.16
CA GLU A 497 18.04 16.45 34.03
C GLU A 497 19.39 15.79 33.69
N ASN A 498 19.38 14.49 33.37
CA ASN A 498 20.59 13.77 32.99
C ASN A 498 21.12 14.26 31.64
N LEU A 499 20.25 14.46 30.64
CA LEU A 499 20.60 15.03 29.34
C LEU A 499 21.20 16.44 29.48
N SER A 500 20.64 17.26 30.37
CA SER A 500 21.20 18.59 30.69
C SER A 500 22.58 18.51 31.34
N LYS A 501 22.81 17.57 32.27
CA LYS A 501 24.13 17.37 32.92
C LYS A 501 25.22 17.00 31.92
N ILE A 502 24.90 16.19 30.92
CA ILE A 502 25.83 15.79 29.86
C ILE A 502 25.85 16.78 28.67
N GLN A 503 25.12 17.91 28.77
CA GLN A 503 25.00 18.93 27.73
C GLN A 503 24.59 18.39 26.35
N LYS A 504 23.75 17.35 26.33
CA LYS A 504 23.26 16.74 25.09
C LYS A 504 21.94 17.40 24.68
N PRO A 505 21.86 18.08 23.53
CA PRO A 505 20.63 18.71 23.08
C PRO A 505 19.52 17.68 22.83
N PHE A 506 18.30 18.00 23.28
CA PHE A 506 17.13 17.16 23.11
C PHE A 506 15.99 17.93 22.44
N ILE A 507 15.43 17.35 21.37
CA ILE A 507 14.29 17.92 20.64
C ILE A 507 13.09 16.98 20.81
N LEU A 508 12.02 17.48 21.42
CA LEU A 508 10.73 16.80 21.47
C LEU A 508 9.73 17.54 20.60
N MET A 509 9.21 16.86 19.57
CA MET A 509 8.15 17.38 18.72
C MET A 509 6.86 16.60 18.97
N ILE A 510 5.79 17.31 19.30
CA ILE A 510 4.45 16.75 19.42
C ILE A 510 3.51 17.59 18.54
N ASP A 511 2.92 16.98 17.52
CA ASP A 511 1.99 17.63 16.59
C ASP A 511 0.56 17.07 16.74
N GLY A 512 -0.44 17.93 16.63
CA GLY A 512 -1.86 17.54 16.71
C GLY A 512 -2.42 17.40 18.13
N ILE A 513 -1.85 18.11 19.11
CA ILE A 513 -2.31 18.06 20.51
C ILE A 513 -3.79 18.50 20.64
N GLU A 514 -4.31 19.29 19.68
CA GLU A 514 -5.73 19.64 19.63
C GLU A 514 -6.69 18.45 19.39
N GLU A 515 -6.18 17.30 18.93
CA GLU A 515 -7.00 16.14 18.57
C GLU A 515 -7.21 15.14 19.72
N ILE A 516 -6.83 15.51 20.95
CA ILE A 516 -7.10 14.69 22.16
C ILE A 516 -8.61 14.51 22.30
N SER A 517 -9.10 13.29 22.10
CA SER A 517 -10.50 12.96 22.38
C SER A 517 -10.75 13.10 23.89
N PRO A 518 -11.65 13.98 24.34
CA PRO A 518 -12.02 14.06 25.76
C PRO A 518 -12.90 12.85 26.09
N THR A 519 -12.30 11.69 26.36
CA THR A 519 -13.05 10.52 26.81
C THR A 519 -13.59 10.65 28.23
N THR A 520 -13.35 11.76 28.92
CA THR A 520 -13.99 12.11 30.19
C THR A 520 -14.43 13.57 30.21
N GLN A 521 -15.74 13.79 30.32
CA GLN A 521 -16.46 15.08 30.22
C GLN A 521 -16.15 16.13 31.32
N HIS A 522 -14.98 16.10 31.97
CA HIS A 522 -14.60 17.11 32.97
C HIS A 522 -13.14 17.63 32.90
N VAL A 523 -12.38 17.29 31.85
CA VAL A 523 -10.91 17.56 31.80
C VAL A 523 -10.49 18.56 30.70
N SER A 524 -11.45 19.26 30.09
CA SER A 524 -11.33 19.94 28.79
C SER A 524 -10.48 21.23 28.68
N SER A 525 -9.53 21.46 29.59
CA SER A 525 -8.46 22.47 29.42
C SER A 525 -7.40 22.31 30.52
N ILE A 526 -7.84 22.06 31.75
CA ILE A 526 -6.94 21.88 32.91
C ILE A 526 -6.05 20.64 32.77
N GLY A 527 -6.57 19.50 32.29
CA GLY A 527 -5.73 18.32 32.07
C GLY A 527 -4.75 18.50 30.90
N PHE A 528 -5.13 19.29 29.89
CA PHE A 528 -4.24 19.68 28.79
C PHE A 528 -3.06 20.51 29.30
N TYR A 529 -3.32 21.54 30.13
CA TYR A 529 -2.27 22.35 30.75
C TYR A 529 -1.44 21.53 31.74
N GLN A 530 -2.05 20.68 32.56
CA GLN A 530 -1.32 19.81 33.48
C GLN A 530 -0.40 18.83 32.74
N ALA A 531 -0.86 18.23 31.64
CA ALA A 531 -0.03 17.34 30.84
C ALA A 531 1.12 18.08 30.10
N LEU A 532 0.87 19.31 29.63
CA LEU A 532 1.93 20.17 29.08
C LEU A 532 2.94 20.60 30.14
N LEU A 533 2.49 20.93 31.35
CA LEU A 533 3.36 21.25 32.49
C LEU A 533 4.24 20.06 32.87
N GLN A 534 3.71 18.83 32.77
CA GLN A 534 4.49 17.60 33.01
C GLN A 534 5.59 17.35 31.97
N LEU A 535 5.49 17.96 30.78
CA LEU A 535 6.52 17.91 29.74
C LEU A 535 7.62 18.97 29.90
N LEU A 536 7.47 19.89 30.86
CA LEU A 536 8.46 20.94 31.08
C LEU A 536 9.65 20.44 31.91
N PRO A 537 10.87 20.98 31.68
CA PRO A 537 11.98 20.78 32.58
C PRO A 537 11.65 21.23 34.02
N PRO A 538 12.15 20.55 35.05
CA PRO A 538 11.73 20.77 36.44
C PRO A 538 12.01 22.19 36.98
N LYS A 539 12.93 22.97 36.39
CA LYS A 539 13.19 24.35 36.83
C LYS A 539 12.35 25.40 36.10
N VAL A 540 11.52 25.00 35.15
CA VAL A 540 10.62 25.89 34.41
C VAL A 540 9.31 26.07 35.20
N ILE A 541 9.27 27.08 36.07
CA ILE A 541 8.12 27.38 36.94
C ILE A 541 7.10 28.23 36.18
N SER A 542 5.89 27.69 35.94
CA SER A 542 4.77 28.45 35.37
C SER A 542 4.23 29.47 36.37
N PHE A 543 4.39 30.76 36.05
CA PHE A 543 3.58 31.79 36.69
C PHE A 543 2.20 31.76 36.01
N HIS A 544 1.16 31.49 36.81
CA HIS A 544 -0.24 31.50 36.37
C HIS A 544 -0.73 32.89 36.02
#